data_AF-A0A7T5ULW6-F1
#
_entry.id   AF-A0A7T5ULW6-F1
#
_cell.length_a   1.000
_cell.length_b   1.000
_cell.length_c   1.000
_cell.angle_alpha   90.00
_cell.angle_beta   90.00
_cell.angle_gamma   90.00
#
_symmetry.space_group_name_H-M   'P 1'
#
loop_
_entity.id
_entity.type
_entity.pdbx_description
1 polymer ?
#
loop_
_entity_poly.entity_id
_entity_poly.type
_entity_poly.pdbx_seq_one_letter_code
_entity_poly.pdbx_strand_id
1 'polypeptide(L)'
;MNNIPFRKGNLSYVFQKIKEEIIKSIANLDHIIDSQGASLQKEFLENYMLPSFELNKDQIDREHSEINRDGFGSNAMRTTFFVPISGDTNLLEYNPSTYRLPKDCMSIVNGGISYVYTSSTDYPETVQSMFEKDLEDLQFNIENLNYDIKGFNVHLSSFINSQFLNRAAQVGKNRQFVESFRYPLKSDSVAKRFYEIPVRKKQLNISQSTGSKSQNQEYFLSESDYDSILDAIHHMTLVFERSPKAFQDMEEETLRFLLLVPLNGLFPGGATGETFNYNGKTDILIRYKEKNIFIAECKFWEGPEYLAKALDQLLGYASWRDTKTALIIFNRNKNLSAVLEKIPPTIKEHPNYKRDMEFKSETGFRYLLNHKDDPNRELILTVLVFDVPGD
;
A
#
# COMPACT_ATOMS: atom_id res chain seq x y z
N MET A 1 3.15 29.76 -1.29
CA MET A 1 4.59 29.81 -0.97
C MET A 1 5.31 29.13 -2.11
N ASN A 2 6.35 29.75 -2.69
CA ASN A 2 7.14 29.09 -3.74
C ASN A 2 7.79 27.82 -3.16
N ASN A 3 7.68 26.70 -3.87
CA ASN A 3 8.32 25.45 -3.48
C ASN A 3 9.82 25.52 -3.84
N ILE A 4 10.58 26.30 -3.08
CA ILE A 4 12.01 26.56 -3.34
C ILE A 4 12.80 25.29 -2.97
N PRO A 5 13.65 24.75 -3.87
CA PRO A 5 14.43 23.55 -3.57
C PRO A 5 15.45 23.79 -2.46
N PHE A 6 15.93 22.69 -1.85
CA PHE A 6 17.00 22.66 -0.86
C PHE A 6 16.72 23.40 0.47
N ARG A 7 15.45 23.72 0.79
CA ARG A 7 15.05 24.51 1.97
C ARG A 7 14.46 23.73 3.15
N LYS A 8 14.06 22.46 2.97
CA LYS A 8 13.36 21.68 4.00
C LYS A 8 14.26 21.17 5.13
N GLY A 9 15.57 21.23 4.92
CA GLY A 9 16.59 20.76 5.87
C GLY A 9 17.63 19.90 5.18
N ASN A 10 18.57 19.37 5.96
CA ASN A 10 19.65 18.56 5.43
C ASN A 10 19.17 17.14 5.07
N LEU A 11 19.67 16.60 3.96
CA LEU A 11 19.35 15.26 3.47
C LEU A 11 19.66 14.15 4.48
N SER A 12 20.62 14.35 5.38
CA SER A 12 20.90 13.42 6.49
C SER A 12 19.68 13.10 7.37
N TYR A 13 18.71 14.01 7.47
CA TYR A 13 17.44 13.74 8.14
C TYR A 13 16.65 12.61 7.47
N VAL A 14 16.60 12.61 6.13
CA VAL A 14 15.94 11.56 5.34
C VAL A 14 16.68 10.24 5.54
N PHE A 15 18.01 10.25 5.48
CA PHE A 15 18.83 9.07 5.74
C PHE A 15 18.58 8.46 7.13
N GLN A 16 18.42 9.31 8.14
CA GLN A 16 18.09 8.86 9.49
C GLN A 16 16.71 8.22 9.55
N LYS A 17 15.70 8.82 8.91
CA LYS A 17 14.34 8.27 8.87
C LYS A 17 14.29 6.90 8.20
N ILE A 18 15.00 6.73 7.09
CA ILE A 18 15.15 5.43 6.43
C ILE A 18 15.78 4.40 7.36
N LYS A 19 16.86 4.76 8.08
CA LYS A 19 17.50 3.86 9.05
C LYS A 19 16.54 3.46 10.19
N GLU A 20 15.76 4.40 10.72
CA GLU A 20 14.76 4.14 11.75
C GLU A 20 13.68 3.15 11.28
N GLU A 21 13.23 3.30 10.03
CA GLU A 21 12.24 2.42 9.41
C GLU A 21 12.78 1.01 9.16
N ILE A 22 14.03 0.90 8.69
CA ILE A 22 14.74 -0.38 8.53
C ILE A 22 14.83 -1.11 9.88
N ILE A 23 15.25 -0.42 10.95
CA ILE A 23 15.34 -1.03 12.29
C ILE A 23 13.99 -1.56 12.73
N LYS A 24 12.92 -0.75 12.61
CA LYS A 24 11.56 -1.16 12.98
C LYS A 24 11.09 -2.36 12.17
N SER A 25 11.36 -2.37 10.87
CA SER A 25 10.97 -3.45 9.97
C SER A 25 11.70 -4.75 10.31
N ILE A 26 13.02 -4.70 10.56
CA ILE A 26 13.82 -5.87 10.94
C ILE A 26 13.41 -6.43 12.31
N ALA A 27 13.01 -5.57 13.25
CA ALA A 27 12.55 -6.00 14.56
C ALA A 27 11.35 -6.97 14.50
N ASN A 28 10.55 -6.93 13.43
CA ASN A 28 9.36 -7.77 13.26
C ASN A 28 9.64 -9.14 12.61
N LEU A 29 10.90 -9.49 12.32
CA LEU A 29 11.27 -10.67 11.48
C LEU A 29 11.66 -11.96 12.25
N ASP A 30 11.29 -12.12 13.52
CA ASP A 30 11.80 -13.17 14.43
C ASP A 30 11.74 -14.62 13.93
N HIS A 31 10.73 -14.96 13.13
CA HIS A 31 10.49 -16.34 12.70
C HIS A 31 11.12 -16.68 11.35
N ILE A 32 11.63 -15.69 10.61
CA ILE A 32 12.14 -15.87 9.24
C ILE A 32 13.59 -15.44 9.07
N ILE A 33 14.15 -14.77 10.08
CA ILE A 33 15.52 -14.24 10.04
C ILE A 33 16.58 -15.35 9.92
N ASP A 34 16.35 -16.52 10.52
CA ASP A 34 17.27 -17.67 10.47
C ASP A 34 17.22 -18.41 9.11
N SER A 35 16.05 -18.44 8.45
CA SER A 35 15.83 -19.25 7.23
C SER A 35 15.90 -18.46 5.91
N GLN A 36 15.65 -17.16 5.94
CA GLN A 36 15.52 -16.31 4.74
C GLN A 36 16.40 -15.04 4.78
N GLY A 37 17.32 -14.93 5.75
CA GLY A 37 18.12 -13.72 5.99
C GLY A 37 18.78 -13.12 4.75
N ALA A 38 19.41 -13.93 3.89
CA ALA A 38 20.10 -13.42 2.69
C ALA A 38 19.14 -12.86 1.63
N SER A 39 17.96 -13.47 1.45
CA SER A 39 16.95 -12.99 0.50
C SER A 39 16.32 -11.68 0.98
N LEU A 40 16.01 -11.60 2.28
CA LEU A 40 15.43 -10.42 2.90
C LEU A 40 16.41 -9.24 2.91
N GLN A 41 17.71 -9.50 3.14
CA GLN A 41 18.73 -8.45 3.05
C GLN A 41 18.79 -7.81 1.66
N LYS A 42 18.67 -8.62 0.60
CA LYS A 42 18.65 -8.12 -0.78
C LYS A 42 17.41 -7.29 -1.06
N GLU A 43 16.24 -7.76 -0.65
CA GLU A 43 14.97 -7.02 -0.79
C GLU A 43 15.00 -5.67 -0.05
N PHE A 44 15.51 -5.65 1.18
CA PHE A 44 15.69 -4.40 1.93
C PHE A 44 16.65 -3.44 1.24
N LEU A 45 17.75 -3.95 0.66
CA LEU A 45 18.67 -3.09 -0.06
C LEU A 45 17.99 -2.47 -1.29
N GLU A 46 17.24 -3.26 -2.07
CA GLU A 46 16.51 -2.78 -3.25
C GLU A 46 15.44 -1.73 -2.88
N ASN A 47 14.71 -1.93 -1.78
CA ASN A 47 13.61 -1.05 -1.37
C ASN A 47 14.07 0.29 -0.78
N TYR A 48 15.24 0.34 -0.13
CA TYR A 48 15.72 1.52 0.59
C TYR A 48 16.88 2.25 -0.10
N MET A 49 17.35 1.75 -1.24
CA MET A 49 18.34 2.46 -2.06
C MET A 49 17.72 3.70 -2.68
N LEU A 50 18.41 4.84 -2.53
CA LEU A 50 17.96 6.10 -3.10
C LEU A 50 18.51 6.28 -4.52
N PRO A 51 17.69 6.72 -5.49
CA PRO A 51 18.15 6.98 -6.84
C PRO A 51 19.02 8.25 -6.89
N SER A 52 19.96 8.28 -7.82
CA SER A 52 20.72 9.50 -8.16
C SER A 52 19.89 10.40 -9.08
N PHE A 53 20.24 11.68 -9.08
CA PHE A 53 19.68 12.71 -9.94
C PHE A 53 20.51 12.91 -11.21
N GLU A 54 19.84 13.21 -12.31
CA GLU A 54 20.48 13.63 -13.56
C GLU A 54 19.84 14.93 -14.05
N LEU A 55 20.69 15.92 -14.37
CA LEU A 55 20.24 17.21 -14.88
C LEU A 55 20.30 17.19 -16.42
N ASN A 56 19.14 17.29 -17.06
CA ASN A 56 19.00 17.14 -18.50
C ASN A 56 19.21 18.49 -19.21
N LYS A 57 20.47 18.94 -19.31
CA LYS A 57 20.82 20.26 -19.86
C LYS A 57 20.34 20.48 -21.30
N ASP A 58 20.33 19.42 -22.10
CA ASP A 58 19.92 19.48 -23.52
C ASP A 58 18.40 19.63 -23.69
N GLN A 59 17.63 19.49 -22.61
CA GLN A 59 16.17 19.60 -22.59
C GLN A 59 15.69 20.88 -21.89
N ILE A 60 16.59 21.82 -21.59
CA ILE A 60 16.21 23.10 -21.00
C ILE A 60 15.38 23.89 -22.03
N ASP A 61 14.19 24.29 -21.62
CA ASP A 61 13.31 25.16 -22.40
C ASP A 61 13.07 26.49 -21.66
N ARG A 62 12.43 27.43 -22.37
CA ARG A 62 12.11 28.74 -21.82
C ARG A 62 10.81 29.30 -22.36
N GLU A 63 10.13 30.04 -21.52
CA GLU A 63 8.95 30.83 -21.86
C GLU A 63 9.19 32.30 -21.50
N HIS A 64 8.51 33.21 -22.18
CA HIS A 64 8.58 34.64 -21.87
C HIS A 64 7.20 35.31 -21.95
N SER A 65 7.02 36.36 -21.15
CA SER A 65 5.80 37.18 -21.15
C SER A 65 6.12 38.63 -20.83
N GLU A 66 5.41 39.56 -21.48
CA GLU A 66 5.53 40.99 -21.18
C GLU A 66 4.79 41.31 -19.87
N ILE A 67 5.43 42.13 -19.02
CA ILE A 67 4.83 42.65 -17.79
C ILE A 67 4.71 44.17 -17.91
N ASN A 68 3.48 44.68 -17.85
CA ASN A 68 3.24 46.10 -17.57
C ASN A 68 3.39 46.34 -16.06
N ARG A 69 4.53 46.91 -15.66
CA ARG A 69 4.76 47.32 -14.26
C ARG A 69 4.69 48.85 -14.17
N ASP A 70 3.68 49.36 -13.49
CA ASP A 70 3.65 50.76 -13.06
C ASP A 70 4.85 51.02 -12.13
N GLY A 71 5.84 51.79 -12.60
CA GLY A 71 7.00 52.22 -11.82
C GLY A 71 8.37 51.90 -12.41
N PHE A 72 8.46 51.05 -13.44
CA PHE A 72 9.64 50.93 -14.29
C PHE A 72 9.23 51.41 -15.68
N GLY A 73 9.54 52.66 -16.01
CA GLY A 73 9.35 53.13 -17.40
C GLY A 73 10.06 52.17 -18.35
N SER A 74 9.41 51.85 -19.48
CA SER A 74 9.78 50.88 -20.53
C SER A 74 9.45 49.40 -20.25
N ASN A 75 9.07 48.69 -21.31
CA ASN A 75 8.55 47.32 -21.32
C ASN A 75 9.45 46.35 -20.52
N ALA A 76 8.88 45.68 -19.50
CA ALA A 76 9.59 44.65 -18.75
C ALA A 76 9.24 43.26 -19.29
N MET A 77 10.23 42.38 -19.40
CA MET A 77 10.06 40.99 -19.83
C MET A 77 10.22 40.05 -18.62
N ARG A 78 9.28 39.14 -18.45
CA ARG A 78 9.43 37.96 -17.60
C ARG A 78 9.96 36.82 -18.43
N THR A 79 11.03 36.18 -17.98
CA THR A 79 11.56 34.97 -18.61
C THR A 79 11.57 33.84 -17.59
N THR A 80 11.00 32.70 -17.96
CA THR A 80 11.01 31.49 -17.16
C THR A 80 11.79 30.40 -17.89
N PHE A 81 12.84 29.89 -17.26
CA PHE A 81 13.56 28.71 -17.74
C PHE A 81 13.07 27.49 -16.98
N PHE A 82 12.90 26.35 -17.65
CA PHE A 82 12.67 25.07 -16.98
C PHE A 82 13.84 24.12 -17.22
N VAL A 83 14.32 23.54 -16.14
CA VAL A 83 15.45 22.61 -16.12
C VAL A 83 14.91 21.23 -15.70
N PRO A 84 14.75 20.29 -16.64
CA PRO A 84 14.28 18.95 -16.31
C PRO A 84 15.31 18.16 -15.51
N ILE A 85 14.84 17.43 -14.50
CA ILE A 85 15.69 16.60 -13.63
C ILE A 85 15.11 15.19 -13.56
N SER A 86 15.92 14.18 -13.89
CA SER A 86 15.56 12.78 -13.69
C SER A 86 15.88 12.40 -12.24
N GLY A 87 14.95 11.72 -11.55
CA GLY A 87 15.13 11.26 -10.17
C GLY A 87 13.89 11.47 -9.30
N ASP A 88 13.98 11.16 -8.01
CA ASP A 88 12.90 11.43 -7.06
C ASP A 88 12.90 12.90 -6.63
N THR A 89 12.09 13.73 -7.30
CA THR A 89 12.06 15.17 -7.07
C THR A 89 11.66 15.58 -5.66
N ASN A 90 11.10 14.67 -4.85
CA ASN A 90 10.82 14.97 -3.43
C ASN A 90 12.10 15.21 -2.63
N LEU A 91 13.23 14.59 -3.01
CA LEU A 91 14.50 14.82 -2.32
C LEU A 91 15.12 16.18 -2.67
N LEU A 92 14.70 16.83 -3.75
CA LEU A 92 15.14 18.19 -4.11
C LEU A 92 14.66 19.24 -3.10
N GLU A 93 13.72 18.90 -2.21
CA GLU A 93 13.34 19.76 -1.09
C GLU A 93 14.46 19.86 -0.03
N TYR A 94 15.38 18.89 0.04
CA TYR A 94 16.42 18.80 1.07
C TYR A 94 17.80 19.19 0.51
N ASN A 95 18.60 19.91 1.29
CA ASN A 95 19.97 20.26 0.90
C ASN A 95 20.96 19.12 1.15
N PRO A 96 21.98 18.97 0.28
CA PRO A 96 23.15 18.16 0.59
C PRO A 96 23.98 18.73 1.75
N SER A 97 24.90 17.92 2.25
CA SER A 97 25.89 18.27 3.28
C SER A 97 26.72 19.50 2.91
N THR A 98 27.03 19.66 1.62
CA THR A 98 27.67 20.84 1.05
C THR A 98 26.81 21.37 -0.08
N TYR A 99 26.37 22.63 0.01
CA TYR A 99 25.46 23.22 -0.98
C TYR A 99 25.64 24.73 -1.09
N ARG A 100 25.19 25.29 -2.21
CA ARG A 100 25.04 26.72 -2.45
C ARG A 100 23.58 27.11 -2.23
N LEU A 101 23.36 28.26 -1.60
CA LEU A 101 22.03 28.69 -1.19
C LEU A 101 21.10 28.86 -2.41
N PRO A 102 19.89 28.27 -2.39
CA PRO A 102 18.91 28.40 -3.46
C PRO A 102 18.39 29.85 -3.53
N LYS A 103 18.22 30.35 -4.75
CA LYS A 103 17.71 31.70 -5.02
C LYS A 103 16.18 31.73 -4.92
N ASP A 104 15.62 32.88 -4.60
CA ASP A 104 14.15 33.06 -4.54
C ASP A 104 13.47 32.98 -5.92
N CYS A 105 14.25 33.11 -7.00
CA CYS A 105 13.78 32.90 -8.37
C CYS A 105 13.53 31.42 -8.72
N MET A 106 13.93 30.48 -7.86
CA MET A 106 13.82 29.04 -8.10
C MET A 106 12.51 28.45 -7.56
N SER A 107 11.93 27.50 -8.28
CA SER A 107 10.86 26.65 -7.75
C SER A 107 10.88 25.25 -8.35
N ILE A 108 10.52 24.24 -7.56
CA ILE A 108 10.29 22.87 -8.04
C ILE A 108 8.94 22.84 -8.76
N VAL A 109 8.95 22.44 -10.03
CA VAL A 109 7.75 22.29 -10.89
C VAL A 109 7.94 21.16 -11.88
N ASN A 110 6.87 20.40 -12.14
CA ASN A 110 6.78 19.39 -13.20
C ASN A 110 8.02 18.47 -13.34
N GLY A 111 8.48 17.87 -12.23
CA GLY A 111 9.63 16.96 -12.29
C GLY A 111 10.98 17.65 -12.53
N GLY A 112 11.09 18.96 -12.31
CA GLY A 112 12.31 19.73 -12.51
C GLY A 112 12.34 21.02 -11.69
N ILE A 113 13.17 21.97 -12.11
CA ILE A 113 13.32 23.28 -11.48
C ILE A 113 13.04 24.38 -12.49
N SER A 114 12.20 25.34 -12.13
CA SER A 114 12.04 26.58 -12.89
C SER A 114 12.78 27.75 -12.26
N TYR A 115 13.26 28.65 -13.12
CA TYR A 115 13.88 29.92 -12.76
C TYR A 115 13.09 31.07 -13.37
N VAL A 116 12.70 32.04 -12.55
CA VAL A 116 11.92 33.19 -13.00
C VAL A 116 12.72 34.49 -12.87
N TYR A 117 13.02 35.13 -13.99
CA TYR A 117 13.70 36.42 -14.05
C TYR A 117 12.75 37.51 -14.57
N THR A 118 13.01 38.75 -14.18
CA THR A 118 12.31 39.93 -14.71
C THR A 118 13.34 41.01 -15.00
N SER A 119 13.42 41.46 -16.25
CA SER A 119 14.38 42.47 -16.69
C SER A 119 13.75 43.47 -17.66
N SER A 120 14.41 44.61 -17.89
CA SER A 120 14.11 45.45 -19.06
C SER A 120 14.41 44.68 -20.34
N THR A 121 13.69 44.99 -21.43
CA THR A 121 13.96 44.48 -22.78
C THR A 121 15.31 44.91 -23.34
N ASP A 122 15.95 45.93 -22.77
CA ASP A 122 17.20 46.52 -23.28
C ASP A 122 18.45 45.68 -22.96
N TYR A 123 18.36 44.70 -22.04
CA TYR A 123 19.51 43.94 -21.53
C TYR A 123 19.27 42.41 -21.49
N PRO A 124 18.98 41.76 -22.63
CA PRO A 124 18.69 40.33 -22.66
C PRO A 124 19.89 39.44 -22.25
N GLU A 125 21.12 39.89 -22.53
CA GLU A 125 22.35 39.16 -22.18
C GLU A 125 22.53 39.01 -20.66
N THR A 126 22.01 39.97 -19.88
CA THR A 126 22.09 39.92 -18.43
C THR A 126 21.27 38.76 -17.86
N VAL A 127 20.07 38.48 -18.40
CA VAL A 127 19.24 37.35 -17.97
C VAL A 127 19.91 36.02 -18.29
N GLN A 128 20.53 35.91 -19.47
CA GLN A 128 21.26 34.72 -19.87
C GLN A 128 22.44 34.43 -18.93
N SER A 129 23.29 35.43 -18.67
CA SER A 129 24.44 35.26 -17.77
C SER A 129 24.04 34.96 -16.32
N MET A 130 22.94 35.54 -15.84
CA MET A 130 22.37 35.21 -14.54
C MET A 130 21.91 33.75 -14.48
N PHE A 131 21.18 33.30 -15.51
CA PHE A 131 20.70 31.93 -15.60
C PHE A 131 21.85 30.91 -15.67
N GLU A 132 22.88 31.16 -16.46
CA GLU A 132 24.05 30.27 -16.57
C GLU A 132 24.76 30.09 -15.23
N LYS A 133 24.96 31.18 -14.48
CA LYS A 133 25.53 31.12 -13.13
C LYS A 133 24.64 30.34 -12.16
N ASP A 134 23.34 30.60 -12.18
CA ASP A 134 22.38 29.92 -11.30
C ASP A 134 22.21 28.44 -11.68
N LEU A 135 22.44 28.07 -12.95
CA LEU A 135 22.50 26.70 -13.44
C LEU A 135 23.76 25.97 -12.97
N GLU A 136 24.91 26.64 -12.93
CA GLU A 136 26.14 26.11 -12.32
C GLU A 136 25.98 25.86 -10.82
N ASP A 137 25.31 26.79 -10.10
CA ASP A 137 24.99 26.62 -8.69
C ASP A 137 24.08 25.40 -8.45
N LEU A 138 23.09 25.20 -9.31
CA LEU A 138 22.22 24.02 -9.25
C LEU A 138 22.98 22.74 -9.56
N GLN A 139 23.81 22.72 -10.61
CA GLN A 139 24.63 21.55 -10.93
C GLN A 139 25.50 21.16 -9.74
N PHE A 140 26.17 22.14 -9.11
CA PHE A 140 26.97 21.91 -7.92
C PHE A 140 26.15 21.26 -6.79
N ASN A 141 24.92 21.74 -6.56
CA ASN A 141 24.05 21.16 -5.54
C ASN A 141 23.64 19.73 -5.89
N ILE A 142 23.26 19.46 -7.15
CA ILE A 142 22.88 18.11 -7.61
C ILE A 142 24.04 17.13 -7.51
N GLU A 143 25.26 17.55 -7.86
CA GLU A 143 26.46 16.73 -7.72
C GLU A 143 26.75 16.36 -6.26
N ASN A 144 26.63 17.32 -5.33
CA ASN A 144 26.79 17.05 -3.89
C ASN A 144 25.65 16.18 -3.32
N LEU A 145 24.42 16.36 -3.81
CA LEU A 145 23.27 15.51 -3.45
C LEU A 145 23.53 14.05 -3.85
N ASN A 146 24.00 13.84 -5.08
CA ASN A 146 24.40 12.54 -5.58
C ASN A 146 25.58 11.93 -4.82
N TYR A 147 26.55 12.77 -4.41
CA TYR A 147 27.66 12.33 -3.58
C TYR A 147 27.18 11.79 -2.23
N ASP A 148 26.30 12.53 -1.55
CA ASP A 148 25.73 12.11 -0.26
C ASP A 148 24.88 10.84 -0.39
N ILE A 149 24.04 10.76 -1.44
CA ILE A 149 23.21 9.57 -1.73
C ILE A 149 24.08 8.35 -1.99
N LYS A 150 25.14 8.51 -2.79
CA LYS A 150 26.10 7.43 -3.06
C LYS A 150 26.78 6.98 -1.77
N GLY A 151 27.20 7.91 -0.91
CA GLY A 151 27.76 7.61 0.40
C GLY A 151 26.77 6.81 1.26
N PHE A 152 25.52 7.26 1.33
CA PHE A 152 24.47 6.56 2.05
C PHE A 152 24.23 5.14 1.51
N ASN A 153 24.06 4.98 0.20
CA ASN A 153 23.79 3.68 -0.45
C ASN A 153 24.95 2.68 -0.23
N VAL A 154 26.21 3.15 -0.24
CA VAL A 154 27.37 2.29 0.07
C VAL A 154 27.32 1.78 1.51
N HIS A 155 26.95 2.63 2.46
CA HIS A 155 26.83 2.25 3.87
C HIS A 155 25.54 1.49 4.20
N LEU A 156 24.52 1.57 3.34
CA LEU A 156 23.22 0.95 3.57
C LEU A 156 23.34 -0.57 3.67
N SER A 157 24.10 -1.21 2.78
CA SER A 157 24.29 -2.66 2.77
C SER A 157 24.94 -3.17 4.07
N SER A 158 26.02 -2.53 4.53
CA SER A 158 26.68 -2.92 5.78
C SER A 158 25.81 -2.62 7.00
N PHE A 159 25.05 -1.53 6.98
CA PHE A 159 24.08 -1.21 8.01
C PHE A 159 22.98 -2.27 8.10
N ILE A 160 22.31 -2.61 7.00
CA ILE A 160 21.27 -3.65 6.94
C ILE A 160 21.84 -4.97 7.48
N ASN A 161 23.00 -5.41 6.97
CA ASN A 161 23.62 -6.65 7.42
C ASN A 161 23.87 -6.65 8.94
N SER A 162 24.39 -5.54 9.50
CA SER A 162 24.61 -5.41 10.94
C SER A 162 23.29 -5.55 11.74
N GLN A 163 22.19 -4.97 11.26
CA GLN A 163 20.89 -5.07 11.93
C GLN A 163 20.33 -6.50 11.91
N PHE A 164 20.47 -7.20 10.78
CA PHE A 164 20.10 -8.60 10.66
C PHE A 164 20.93 -9.49 11.61
N LEU A 165 22.26 -9.30 11.65
CA LEU A 165 23.14 -10.05 12.55
C LEU A 165 22.80 -9.78 14.02
N ASN A 166 22.58 -8.53 14.39
CA ASN A 166 22.17 -8.16 15.75
C ASN A 166 20.84 -8.80 16.14
N ARG A 167 19.86 -8.80 15.22
CA ARG A 167 18.55 -9.41 15.48
C ARG A 167 18.63 -10.93 15.58
N ALA A 168 19.38 -11.60 14.70
CA ALA A 168 19.62 -13.04 14.77
C ALA A 168 20.31 -13.43 16.10
N ALA A 169 21.30 -12.67 16.54
CA ALA A 169 21.95 -12.88 17.83
C ALA A 169 20.97 -12.71 19.01
N GLN A 170 20.07 -11.73 18.95
CA GLN A 170 19.06 -11.53 19.99
C GLN A 170 18.03 -12.67 20.03
N VAL A 171 17.56 -13.13 18.87
CA VAL A 171 16.66 -14.29 18.75
C VAL A 171 17.34 -15.55 19.30
N GLY A 172 18.61 -15.76 18.98
CA GLY A 172 19.42 -16.86 19.50
C GLY A 172 19.57 -16.82 21.02
N LYS A 173 19.86 -15.65 21.61
CA LYS A 173 19.92 -15.48 23.07
C LYS A 173 18.58 -15.76 23.74
N ASN A 174 17.49 -15.29 23.16
CA ASN A 174 16.14 -15.56 23.68
C ASN A 174 15.84 -17.08 23.62
N ARG A 175 16.21 -17.76 22.53
CA ARG A 175 16.06 -19.23 22.40
C ARG A 175 16.87 -19.97 23.48
N GLN A 176 18.14 -19.63 23.67
CA GLN A 176 19.00 -20.22 24.70
C GLN A 176 18.47 -19.97 26.12
N PHE A 177 17.94 -18.77 26.39
CA PHE A 177 17.29 -18.46 27.67
C PHE A 177 16.08 -19.37 27.91
N VAL A 178 15.24 -19.57 26.89
CA VAL A 178 14.07 -20.46 26.96
C VAL A 178 14.47 -21.95 27.08
N GLU A 179 15.56 -22.37 26.46
CA GLU A 179 16.10 -23.73 26.57
C GLU A 179 16.79 -24.01 27.92
N SER A 180 17.21 -22.95 28.65
CA SER A 180 17.86 -23.09 29.96
C SER A 180 16.91 -23.49 31.10
N PHE A 181 15.59 -23.44 30.86
CA PHE A 181 14.61 -23.86 31.85
C PHE A 181 14.60 -25.40 31.98
N ARG A 182 14.63 -25.90 33.23
CA ARG A 182 14.60 -27.35 33.54
C ARG A 182 13.29 -28.05 33.18
N TYR A 183 12.28 -27.29 32.79
CA TYR A 183 10.97 -27.80 32.41
C TYR A 183 10.85 -27.70 30.89
N PRO A 184 10.40 -28.78 30.22
CA PRO A 184 10.28 -28.78 28.77
C PRO A 184 9.35 -27.64 28.34
N LEU A 185 9.72 -26.97 27.25
CA LEU A 185 8.80 -26.13 26.50
C LEU A 185 7.51 -26.93 26.29
N LYS A 186 6.39 -26.34 26.71
CA LYS A 186 5.07 -26.96 26.61
C LYS A 186 4.84 -27.30 25.13
N SER A 187 4.92 -28.57 24.78
CA SER A 187 4.56 -28.98 23.43
C SER A 187 3.07 -28.75 23.25
N ASP A 188 2.66 -28.30 22.06
CA ASP A 188 1.30 -27.91 21.66
C ASP A 188 0.20 -28.95 21.97
N SER A 189 0.56 -30.14 22.44
CA SER A 189 -0.38 -31.20 22.83
C SER A 189 -0.92 -31.05 24.26
N VAL A 190 -0.15 -30.52 25.22
CA VAL A 190 -0.58 -30.46 26.64
C VAL A 190 -1.25 -29.13 27.01
N ALA A 191 -0.96 -28.05 26.26
CA ALA A 191 -1.63 -26.76 26.44
C ALA A 191 -3.12 -26.76 26.05
N LYS A 192 -3.57 -27.71 25.22
CA LYS A 192 -4.95 -27.84 24.72
C LYS A 192 -6.04 -28.10 25.77
N ARG A 193 -5.72 -28.35 27.04
CA ARG A 193 -6.72 -28.72 28.07
C ARG A 193 -7.22 -27.58 28.96
N PHE A 194 -6.59 -26.40 28.94
CA PHE A 194 -7.07 -25.26 29.73
C PHE A 194 -6.97 -23.99 28.89
N TYR A 195 -8.14 -23.51 28.46
CA TYR A 195 -8.42 -22.18 27.90
C TYR A 195 -7.25 -21.52 27.13
N GLU A 196 -7.12 -21.82 25.83
CA GLU A 196 -6.32 -21.04 24.89
C GLU A 196 -7.16 -20.68 23.66
N ILE A 197 -7.27 -19.37 23.40
CA ILE A 197 -7.66 -18.79 22.11
C ILE A 197 -6.45 -18.98 21.18
N PRO A 198 -6.54 -19.79 20.11
CA PRO A 198 -5.40 -20.12 19.28
C PRO A 198 -5.21 -19.08 18.17
N VAL A 199 -4.20 -18.21 18.26
CA VAL A 199 -3.72 -17.47 17.09
C VAL A 199 -2.72 -18.34 16.34
N ARG A 200 -3.24 -19.28 15.53
CA ARG A 200 -2.44 -19.91 14.47
C ARG A 200 -2.40 -18.93 13.30
N LYS A 201 -1.21 -18.40 12.95
CA LYS A 201 -1.01 -17.82 11.61
C LYS A 201 -1.16 -18.94 10.59
N LYS A 202 -2.34 -19.04 10.00
CA LYS A 202 -2.65 -19.97 8.92
C LYS A 202 -2.08 -19.38 7.63
N GLN A 203 -1.13 -20.09 7.04
CA GLN A 203 -0.59 -19.77 5.73
C GLN A 203 -1.45 -20.49 4.69
N LEU A 204 -1.88 -19.78 3.65
CA LEU A 204 -2.71 -20.34 2.58
C LEU A 204 -1.85 -21.25 1.69
N ASN A 205 -2.25 -22.51 1.55
CA ASN A 205 -1.57 -23.47 0.69
C ASN A 205 -2.39 -23.67 -0.58
N ILE A 206 -2.03 -22.96 -1.65
CA ILE A 206 -2.66 -23.16 -2.97
C ILE A 206 -2.29 -24.57 -3.44
N SER A 207 -3.27 -25.49 -3.40
CA SER A 207 -3.07 -26.90 -3.74
C SER A 207 -3.21 -27.13 -5.25
N GLN A 208 -2.35 -27.96 -5.81
CA GLN A 208 -2.38 -28.39 -7.21
C GLN A 208 -3.34 -29.58 -7.39
N SER A 209 -4.18 -29.59 -8.42
CA SER A 209 -4.88 -30.83 -8.81
C SER A 209 -3.91 -31.71 -9.59
N THR A 210 -3.60 -32.91 -9.10
CA THR A 210 -2.91 -33.93 -9.88
C THR A 210 -3.94 -34.64 -10.77
N GLY A 211 -4.20 -34.07 -11.93
CA GLY A 211 -4.99 -34.66 -13.02
C GLY A 211 -4.20 -34.64 -14.32
N SER A 212 -4.27 -35.72 -15.08
CA SER A 212 -3.40 -36.11 -16.19
C SER A 212 -3.24 -35.10 -17.34
N LYS A 213 -2.03 -35.12 -17.91
CA LYS A 213 -1.54 -34.48 -19.15
C LYS A 213 -2.60 -33.92 -20.12
N SER A 214 -2.35 -32.65 -20.46
CA SER A 214 -2.92 -31.80 -21.52
C SER A 214 -4.08 -30.88 -21.11
N GLN A 215 -3.90 -29.59 -21.42
CA GLN A 215 -4.80 -28.43 -21.31
C GLN A 215 -4.87 -27.70 -19.95
N ASN A 216 -4.50 -26.40 -19.99
CA ASN A 216 -4.69 -25.32 -19.02
C ASN A 216 -4.91 -25.69 -17.54
N GLN A 217 -3.87 -25.50 -16.73
CA GLN A 217 -3.93 -25.62 -15.27
C GLN A 217 -4.85 -24.54 -14.65
N GLU A 218 -5.85 -24.96 -13.88
CA GLU A 218 -6.80 -24.09 -13.17
C GLU A 218 -6.37 -23.86 -11.71
N TYR A 219 -6.48 -22.62 -11.21
CA TYR A 219 -6.15 -22.25 -9.83
C TYR A 219 -7.46 -21.96 -9.09
N PHE A 220 -7.70 -22.63 -7.97
CA PHE A 220 -8.89 -22.45 -7.14
C PHE A 220 -8.50 -22.20 -5.69
N LEU A 221 -9.27 -21.35 -5.01
CA LEU A 221 -9.14 -21.12 -3.58
C LEU A 221 -9.76 -22.30 -2.82
N SER A 222 -9.06 -22.92 -1.88
CA SER A 222 -9.65 -23.97 -1.04
C SER A 222 -10.69 -23.38 -0.08
N GLU A 223 -11.66 -24.17 0.40
CA GLU A 223 -12.62 -23.70 1.43
C GLU A 223 -11.88 -23.23 2.70
N SER A 224 -10.85 -23.97 3.10
CA SER A 224 -9.99 -23.61 4.21
C SER A 224 -9.32 -22.24 4.01
N ASP A 225 -8.85 -21.92 2.81
CA ASP A 225 -8.19 -20.65 2.53
C ASP A 225 -9.21 -19.50 2.44
N TYR A 226 -10.38 -19.77 1.89
CA TYR A 226 -11.51 -18.84 1.88
C TYR A 226 -11.97 -18.47 3.28
N ASP A 227 -12.17 -19.45 4.16
CA ASP A 227 -12.53 -19.19 5.56
C ASP A 227 -11.44 -18.37 6.26
N SER A 228 -10.15 -18.58 5.92
CA SER A 228 -9.06 -17.78 6.48
C SER A 228 -9.09 -16.31 6.04
N ILE A 229 -9.49 -16.05 4.80
CA ILE A 229 -9.71 -14.68 4.27
C ILE A 229 -10.85 -14.01 5.03
N LEU A 230 -11.97 -14.71 5.20
CA LEU A 230 -13.13 -14.21 5.93
C LEU A 230 -12.80 -13.96 7.41
N ASP A 231 -12.03 -14.85 8.05
CA ASP A 231 -11.56 -14.69 9.43
C ASP A 231 -10.65 -13.46 9.57
N ALA A 232 -9.78 -13.20 8.60
CA ALA A 232 -8.92 -12.02 8.60
C ALA A 232 -9.72 -10.72 8.46
N ILE A 233 -10.75 -10.70 7.60
CA ILE A 233 -11.69 -9.57 7.47
C ILE A 233 -12.42 -9.35 8.80
N HIS A 234 -12.97 -10.42 9.38
CA HIS A 234 -13.68 -10.38 10.66
C HIS A 234 -12.78 -9.88 11.81
N HIS A 235 -11.53 -10.33 11.89
CA HIS A 235 -10.64 -9.84 12.94
C HIS A 235 -10.27 -8.36 12.82
N MET A 236 -10.20 -7.83 11.60
CA MET A 236 -9.94 -6.41 11.39
C MET A 236 -11.13 -5.55 11.77
N THR A 237 -12.35 -6.01 11.52
CA THR A 237 -13.55 -5.26 11.92
C THR A 237 -13.72 -5.19 13.43
N LEU A 238 -13.28 -6.20 14.19
CA LEU A 238 -13.17 -6.11 15.65
C LEU A 238 -12.24 -4.96 16.12
N VAL A 239 -11.25 -4.57 15.31
CA VAL A 239 -10.40 -3.41 15.62
C VAL A 239 -11.18 -2.11 15.43
N PHE A 240 -12.03 -2.05 14.39
CA PHE A 240 -12.92 -0.90 14.14
C PHE A 240 -13.87 -0.69 15.33
N GLU A 241 -14.50 -1.76 15.80
CA GLU A 241 -15.40 -1.74 16.95
C GLU A 241 -14.72 -1.30 18.25
N ARG A 242 -13.46 -1.73 18.47
CA ARG A 242 -12.71 -1.43 19.71
C ARG A 242 -12.13 -0.03 19.77
N SER A 243 -12.01 0.67 18.65
CA SER A 243 -11.40 2.00 18.59
C SER A 243 -12.30 3.01 17.87
N PRO A 244 -13.52 3.27 18.39
CA PRO A 244 -14.56 3.92 17.61
C PRO A 244 -14.19 5.31 17.08
N LYS A 245 -13.50 6.10 17.91
CA LYS A 245 -13.00 7.44 17.54
C LYS A 245 -12.00 7.44 16.38
N ALA A 246 -11.29 6.33 16.17
CA ALA A 246 -10.29 6.25 15.10
C ALA A 246 -10.92 5.97 13.73
N PHE A 247 -12.17 5.46 13.69
CA PHE A 247 -12.81 4.96 12.47
C PHE A 247 -14.15 5.64 12.15
N GLN A 248 -14.69 6.47 13.04
CA GLN A 248 -15.96 7.20 12.88
C GLN A 248 -16.06 8.00 11.58
N ASP A 249 -15.02 8.75 11.25
CA ASP A 249 -15.03 9.65 10.07
C ASP A 249 -14.58 8.95 8.78
N MET A 250 -14.30 7.64 8.83
CA MET A 250 -13.77 6.92 7.68
C MET A 250 -14.85 6.48 6.72
N GLU A 251 -14.74 6.93 5.48
CA GLU A 251 -15.61 6.50 4.38
C GLU A 251 -15.35 5.03 4.02
N GLU A 252 -16.32 4.43 3.30
CA GLU A 252 -16.30 3.03 2.86
C GLU A 252 -14.97 2.65 2.21
N GLU A 253 -14.40 3.59 1.43
CA GLU A 253 -13.13 3.38 0.75
C GLU A 253 -11.94 3.24 1.67
N THR A 254 -11.90 4.02 2.74
CA THR A 254 -10.82 3.95 3.72
C THR A 254 -10.95 2.67 4.55
N LEU A 255 -12.17 2.30 4.96
CA LEU A 255 -12.42 1.04 5.66
C LEU A 255 -12.04 -0.17 4.80
N ARG A 256 -12.38 -0.14 3.50
CA ARG A 256 -11.99 -1.15 2.53
C ARG A 256 -10.46 -1.27 2.41
N PHE A 257 -9.75 -0.16 2.30
CA PHE A 257 -8.28 -0.15 2.24
C PHE A 257 -7.67 -0.82 3.48
N LEU A 258 -8.20 -0.53 4.66
CA LEU A 258 -7.73 -1.10 5.92
C LEU A 258 -7.94 -2.63 6.00
N LEU A 259 -9.00 -3.17 5.38
CA LEU A 259 -9.21 -4.62 5.29
C LEU A 259 -8.12 -5.34 4.47
N LEU A 260 -7.41 -4.63 3.58
CA LEU A 260 -6.30 -5.22 2.81
C LEU A 260 -5.08 -5.53 3.69
N VAL A 261 -4.89 -4.81 4.79
CA VAL A 261 -3.72 -4.96 5.69
C VAL A 261 -3.57 -6.39 6.23
N PRO A 262 -4.57 -6.99 6.90
CA PRO A 262 -4.48 -8.38 7.37
C PRO A 262 -4.46 -9.39 6.21
N LEU A 263 -5.13 -9.08 5.08
CA LEU A 263 -5.19 -9.96 3.91
C LEU A 263 -3.83 -10.09 3.24
N ASN A 264 -3.08 -9.00 3.11
CA ASN A 264 -1.68 -9.01 2.65
C ASN A 264 -0.82 -9.97 3.50
N GLY A 265 -1.10 -10.05 4.81
CA GLY A 265 -0.37 -10.94 5.73
C GLY A 265 -0.63 -12.43 5.56
N LEU A 266 -1.67 -12.84 4.81
CA LEU A 266 -2.02 -14.25 4.56
C LEU A 266 -1.25 -14.89 3.38
N PHE A 267 -0.66 -14.08 2.49
CA PHE A 267 -0.01 -14.55 1.26
C PHE A 267 1.52 -14.30 1.28
N PRO A 268 2.36 -15.30 1.61
CA PRO A 268 3.80 -15.13 1.59
C PRO A 268 4.35 -15.15 0.15
N GLY A 269 5.13 -14.13 -0.23
CA GLY A 269 5.99 -14.16 -1.41
C GLY A 269 5.37 -13.69 -2.75
N GLY A 270 4.33 -12.86 -2.73
CA GLY A 270 3.80 -12.36 -3.99
C GLY A 270 2.55 -11.50 -3.92
N ALA A 271 2.21 -10.90 -2.77
CA ALA A 271 1.28 -9.78 -2.74
C ALA A 271 2.00 -8.53 -3.28
N THR A 272 2.33 -8.53 -4.57
CA THR A 272 2.69 -7.29 -5.25
C THR A 272 1.44 -6.39 -5.23
N GLY A 273 1.58 -5.08 -5.43
CA GLY A 273 0.43 -4.17 -5.56
C GLY A 273 -0.59 -4.58 -6.64
N GLU A 274 -0.28 -5.61 -7.45
CA GLU A 274 -1.15 -6.24 -8.44
C GLU A 274 -2.06 -7.36 -7.87
N THR A 275 -1.72 -7.97 -6.74
CA THR A 275 -2.51 -9.03 -6.09
C THR A 275 -3.81 -8.51 -5.51
N PHE A 276 -3.79 -7.25 -5.05
CA PHE A 276 -4.95 -6.52 -4.55
C PHE A 276 -5.14 -5.30 -5.44
N ASN A 277 -5.89 -5.48 -6.53
CA ASN A 277 -6.02 -4.41 -7.52
C ASN A 277 -7.00 -3.34 -7.00
N TYR A 278 -6.48 -2.17 -6.63
CA TYR A 278 -7.27 -0.96 -6.43
C TYR A 278 -7.34 -0.22 -7.78
N ASN A 279 -8.37 -0.56 -8.58
CA ASN A 279 -8.56 0.03 -9.92
C ASN A 279 -9.87 0.83 -10.00
N GLY A 280 -10.21 1.55 -8.93
CA GLY A 280 -11.26 2.58 -8.89
C GLY A 280 -12.69 2.14 -9.21
N LYS A 281 -12.95 0.84 -9.44
CA LYS A 281 -14.29 0.31 -9.77
C LYS A 281 -14.65 -1.03 -9.14
N THR A 282 -13.69 -1.84 -8.66
CA THR A 282 -13.97 -3.14 -8.02
C THR A 282 -13.47 -3.17 -6.59
N ASP A 283 -14.35 -3.59 -5.71
CA ASP A 283 -14.07 -3.88 -4.32
C ASP A 283 -13.23 -5.19 -4.18
N ILE A 284 -12.41 -5.25 -3.13
CA ILE A 284 -11.34 -6.22 -2.80
C ILE A 284 -11.22 -7.42 -3.77
N LEU A 285 -10.24 -7.36 -4.66
CA LEU A 285 -9.95 -8.40 -5.64
C LEU A 285 -8.61 -9.08 -5.34
N ILE A 286 -8.62 -10.39 -5.09
CA ILE A 286 -7.38 -11.16 -4.87
C ILE A 286 -7.03 -11.96 -6.11
N ARG A 287 -5.81 -11.76 -6.62
CA ARG A 287 -5.29 -12.41 -7.83
C ARG A 287 -4.11 -13.33 -7.58
N TYR A 288 -4.08 -14.45 -8.29
CA TYR A 288 -2.93 -15.36 -8.34
C TYR A 288 -2.63 -15.76 -9.80
N LYS A 289 -1.41 -15.47 -10.27
CA LYS A 289 -0.96 -15.72 -11.66
C LYS A 289 -2.00 -15.27 -12.71
N GLU A 290 -2.39 -13.99 -12.62
CA GLU A 290 -3.37 -13.33 -13.50
C GLU A 290 -4.82 -13.84 -13.42
N LYS A 291 -5.16 -14.72 -12.48
CA LYS A 291 -6.54 -15.17 -12.24
C LYS A 291 -7.10 -14.59 -10.96
N ASN A 292 -8.36 -14.15 -11.00
CA ASN A 292 -9.11 -13.80 -9.80
C ASN A 292 -9.42 -15.08 -9.02
N ILE A 293 -9.12 -15.08 -7.72
CA ILE A 293 -9.38 -16.23 -6.83
C ILE A 293 -10.34 -15.89 -5.69
N PHE A 294 -10.57 -14.59 -5.44
CA PHE A 294 -11.55 -14.08 -4.49
C PHE A 294 -11.94 -12.65 -4.88
N ILE A 295 -13.22 -12.33 -4.72
CA ILE A 295 -13.78 -11.00 -4.96
C ILE A 295 -14.68 -10.66 -3.77
N ALA A 296 -14.56 -9.46 -3.22
CA ALA A 296 -15.50 -9.00 -2.20
C ALA A 296 -15.95 -7.57 -2.45
N GLU A 297 -17.25 -7.31 -2.27
CA GLU A 297 -17.84 -5.99 -2.38
C GLU A 297 -18.13 -5.39 -1.00
N CYS A 298 -17.70 -4.16 -0.76
CA CYS A 298 -17.91 -3.46 0.50
C CYS A 298 -19.00 -2.40 0.33
N LYS A 299 -19.97 -2.33 1.23
CA LYS A 299 -20.99 -1.27 1.24
C LYS A 299 -21.36 -0.84 2.65
N PHE A 300 -21.65 0.46 2.83
CA PHE A 300 -22.46 0.87 3.97
C PHE A 300 -23.88 0.33 3.85
N TRP A 301 -24.45 -0.08 4.99
CA TRP A 301 -25.85 -0.47 5.05
C TRP A 301 -26.76 0.77 4.94
N GLU A 302 -27.51 0.85 3.85
CA GLU A 302 -28.57 1.85 3.64
C GLU A 302 -29.95 1.22 3.40
N GLY A 303 -30.03 -0.12 3.43
CA GLY A 303 -31.28 -0.88 3.30
C GLY A 303 -31.19 -2.06 2.31
N PRO A 304 -32.27 -2.85 2.19
CA PRO A 304 -32.35 -4.01 1.29
C PRO A 304 -32.03 -3.68 -0.17
N GLU A 305 -32.51 -2.54 -0.69
CA GLU A 305 -32.27 -2.14 -2.08
C GLU A 305 -30.77 -1.92 -2.37
N TYR A 306 -30.03 -1.38 -1.40
CA TYR A 306 -28.59 -1.17 -1.52
C TYR A 306 -27.82 -2.50 -1.44
N LEU A 307 -28.27 -3.41 -0.60
CA LEU A 307 -27.72 -4.77 -0.56
C LEU A 307 -27.93 -5.52 -1.87
N ALA A 308 -29.13 -5.41 -2.47
CA ALA A 308 -29.42 -6.02 -3.76
C ALA A 308 -28.51 -5.44 -4.87
N LYS A 309 -28.34 -4.12 -4.92
CA LYS A 309 -27.41 -3.45 -5.85
C LYS A 309 -25.96 -3.89 -5.64
N ALA A 310 -25.52 -4.05 -4.39
CA ALA A 310 -24.19 -4.54 -4.06
C ALA A 310 -23.98 -5.98 -4.56
N LEU A 311 -24.99 -6.83 -4.42
CA LEU A 311 -24.98 -8.19 -4.94
C LEU A 311 -24.90 -8.20 -6.47
N ASP A 312 -25.71 -7.38 -7.15
CA ASP A 312 -25.65 -7.23 -8.61
C ASP A 312 -24.27 -6.77 -9.07
N GLN A 313 -23.67 -5.80 -8.37
CA GLN A 313 -22.34 -5.28 -8.66
C GLN A 313 -21.27 -6.36 -8.50
N LEU A 314 -21.28 -7.09 -7.38
CA LEU A 314 -20.36 -8.20 -7.11
C LEU A 314 -20.45 -9.28 -8.19
N LEU A 315 -21.66 -9.72 -8.54
CA LEU A 315 -21.90 -10.70 -9.60
C LEU A 315 -21.59 -10.14 -11.00
N GLY A 316 -21.65 -8.81 -11.15
CA GLY A 316 -21.19 -8.07 -12.32
C GLY A 316 -19.71 -8.33 -12.62
N TYR A 317 -18.88 -8.35 -11.56
CA TYR A 317 -17.44 -8.54 -11.64
C TYR A 317 -16.97 -9.99 -11.59
N ALA A 318 -17.81 -10.89 -11.06
CA ALA A 318 -17.55 -12.32 -11.11
C ALA A 318 -17.41 -12.78 -12.56
N SER A 319 -16.21 -13.25 -12.90
CA SER A 319 -15.98 -13.98 -14.14
C SER A 319 -16.50 -15.40 -13.98
N TRP A 320 -16.73 -16.08 -15.11
CA TRP A 320 -17.18 -17.48 -15.13
C TRP A 320 -16.25 -18.46 -14.37
N ARG A 321 -15.04 -18.04 -14.00
CA ARG A 321 -14.07 -18.83 -13.23
C ARG A 321 -14.09 -18.56 -11.72
N ASP A 322 -14.76 -17.49 -11.28
CA ASP A 322 -14.80 -17.11 -9.88
C ASP A 322 -15.80 -17.99 -9.11
N THR A 323 -15.33 -18.59 -8.00
CA THR A 323 -16.11 -19.57 -7.23
C THR A 323 -16.38 -19.15 -5.80
N LYS A 324 -15.70 -18.12 -5.30
CA LYS A 324 -15.77 -17.69 -3.89
C LYS A 324 -15.75 -16.17 -3.81
N THR A 325 -16.81 -15.63 -3.21
CA THR A 325 -17.08 -14.19 -3.17
C THR A 325 -17.55 -13.75 -1.79
N ALA A 326 -17.47 -12.46 -1.47
CA ALA A 326 -18.05 -11.94 -0.23
C ALA A 326 -18.75 -10.59 -0.41
N LEU A 327 -19.76 -10.34 0.41
CA LEU A 327 -20.32 -9.00 0.64
C LEU A 327 -19.95 -8.58 2.05
N ILE A 328 -19.35 -7.41 2.20
CA ILE A 328 -18.91 -6.83 3.46
C ILE A 328 -19.76 -5.61 3.72
N ILE A 329 -20.69 -5.73 4.66
CA ILE A 329 -21.67 -4.69 4.97
C ILE A 329 -21.24 -3.98 6.25
N PHE A 330 -20.95 -2.69 6.12
CA PHE A 330 -20.65 -1.82 7.24
C PHE A 330 -21.94 -1.18 7.75
N ASN A 331 -22.34 -1.53 8.95
CA ASN A 331 -23.50 -0.95 9.61
C ASN A 331 -23.05 0.18 10.55
N ARG A 332 -23.43 1.42 10.24
CA ARG A 332 -23.31 2.56 11.18
C ARG A 332 -24.56 2.74 12.05
N ASN A 333 -25.65 2.03 11.76
CA ASN A 333 -26.90 2.14 12.50
C ASN A 333 -26.78 1.40 13.84
N LYS A 334 -27.37 1.93 14.91
CA LYS A 334 -27.31 1.34 16.26
C LYS A 334 -28.10 0.02 16.41
N ASN A 335 -28.86 -0.40 15.40
CA ASN A 335 -29.69 -1.61 15.45
C ASN A 335 -29.22 -2.68 14.45
N LEU A 336 -28.11 -3.35 14.78
CA LEU A 336 -27.55 -4.45 13.98
C LEU A 336 -28.53 -5.61 13.79
N SER A 337 -29.30 -5.98 14.82
CA SER A 337 -30.26 -7.10 14.74
C SER A 337 -31.29 -6.88 13.63
N ALA A 338 -31.83 -5.66 13.49
CA ALA A 338 -32.76 -5.33 12.41
C ALA A 338 -32.11 -5.37 11.02
N VAL A 339 -30.79 -5.16 10.92
CA VAL A 339 -30.04 -5.34 9.67
C VAL A 339 -29.90 -6.82 9.36
N LEU A 340 -29.46 -7.63 10.33
CA LEU A 340 -29.27 -9.07 10.19
C LEU A 340 -30.55 -9.80 9.77
N GLU A 341 -31.71 -9.41 10.31
CA GLU A 341 -33.00 -9.98 9.90
C GLU A 341 -33.36 -9.69 8.43
N LYS A 342 -32.84 -8.59 7.87
CA LYS A 342 -33.12 -8.17 6.49
C LYS A 342 -32.17 -8.79 5.47
N ILE A 343 -30.99 -9.29 5.87
CA ILE A 343 -30.03 -9.88 4.93
C ILE A 343 -30.61 -11.13 4.23
N PRO A 344 -31.08 -12.18 4.95
CA PRO A 344 -31.54 -13.40 4.30
C PRO A 344 -32.68 -13.23 3.28
N PRO A 345 -33.79 -12.53 3.57
CA PRO A 345 -34.86 -12.38 2.58
C PRO A 345 -34.36 -11.63 1.33
N THR A 346 -33.54 -10.59 1.50
CA THR A 346 -33.00 -9.81 0.37
C THR A 346 -32.13 -10.68 -0.56
N ILE A 347 -31.25 -11.51 -0.01
CA ILE A 347 -30.41 -12.39 -0.83
C ILE A 347 -31.23 -13.50 -1.50
N LYS A 348 -32.23 -14.05 -0.80
CA LYS A 348 -33.10 -15.13 -1.31
C LYS A 348 -34.01 -14.70 -2.45
N GLU A 349 -34.35 -13.42 -2.53
CA GLU A 349 -35.13 -12.84 -3.62
C GLU A 349 -34.30 -12.67 -4.91
N HIS A 350 -32.97 -12.74 -4.83
CA HIS A 350 -32.11 -12.55 -5.98
C HIS A 350 -32.24 -13.72 -6.99
N PRO A 351 -32.35 -13.47 -8.31
CA PRO A 351 -32.58 -14.53 -9.32
C PRO A 351 -31.53 -15.64 -9.34
N ASN A 352 -30.29 -15.30 -8.98
CA ASN A 352 -29.17 -16.24 -8.93
C ASN A 352 -29.11 -17.06 -7.64
N TYR A 353 -29.94 -16.79 -6.63
CA TYR A 353 -29.96 -17.58 -5.40
C TYR A 353 -30.33 -19.04 -5.68
N LYS A 354 -29.56 -19.98 -5.11
CA LYS A 354 -29.85 -21.41 -5.21
C LYS A 354 -30.25 -22.02 -3.89
N ARG A 355 -29.44 -21.86 -2.84
CA ARG A 355 -29.72 -22.40 -1.49
C ARG A 355 -28.85 -21.77 -0.42
N ASP A 356 -29.28 -21.97 0.82
CA ASP A 356 -28.48 -21.68 2.01
C ASP A 356 -27.32 -22.68 2.18
N MET A 357 -26.24 -22.21 2.78
CA MET A 357 -25.10 -23.02 3.22
C MET A 357 -24.86 -22.79 4.72
N GLU A 358 -24.37 -23.80 5.42
CA GLU A 358 -24.00 -23.65 6.82
C GLU A 358 -22.81 -22.69 6.95
N PHE A 359 -22.96 -21.71 7.83
CA PHE A 359 -21.89 -20.80 8.22
C PHE A 359 -22.08 -20.41 9.67
N LYS A 360 -21.09 -20.73 10.51
CA LYS A 360 -21.17 -20.52 11.95
C LYS A 360 -20.73 -19.09 12.29
N SER A 361 -21.66 -18.15 12.14
CA SER A 361 -21.46 -16.75 12.47
C SER A 361 -22.77 -16.12 12.94
N GLU A 362 -22.71 -15.23 13.93
CA GLU A 362 -23.88 -14.48 14.40
C GLU A 362 -24.22 -13.31 13.45
N THR A 363 -23.23 -12.81 12.71
CA THR A 363 -23.34 -11.64 11.84
C THR A 363 -23.02 -11.94 10.38
N GLY A 364 -23.02 -13.22 10.01
CA GLY A 364 -22.67 -13.65 8.66
C GLY A 364 -23.55 -14.76 8.13
N PHE A 365 -23.70 -14.79 6.81
CA PHE A 365 -24.58 -15.71 6.09
C PHE A 365 -23.88 -16.24 4.85
N ARG A 366 -24.02 -17.53 4.56
CA ARG A 366 -23.41 -18.15 3.37
C ARG A 366 -24.45 -18.78 2.47
N TYR A 367 -24.28 -18.57 1.18
CA TYR A 367 -25.21 -18.98 0.15
C TYR A 367 -24.47 -19.58 -1.05
N LEU A 368 -25.17 -20.47 -1.74
CA LEU A 368 -24.78 -20.94 -3.05
C LEU A 368 -25.62 -20.20 -4.09
N LEU A 369 -24.97 -19.58 -5.06
CA LEU A 369 -25.60 -18.87 -6.16
C LEU A 369 -25.20 -19.52 -7.49
N ASN A 370 -26.08 -19.44 -8.48
CA ASN A 370 -25.72 -19.75 -9.87
C ASN A 370 -24.95 -18.57 -10.48
N HIS A 371 -24.00 -18.85 -11.36
CA HIS A 371 -23.33 -17.80 -12.12
C HIS A 371 -24.32 -17.13 -13.11
N LYS A 372 -24.19 -15.81 -13.31
CA LYS A 372 -25.10 -15.04 -14.20
C LYS A 372 -25.09 -15.53 -15.65
N ASP A 373 -23.92 -15.93 -16.14
CA ASP A 373 -23.71 -16.31 -17.54
C ASP A 373 -23.80 -17.84 -17.77
N ASP A 374 -23.77 -18.65 -16.71
CA ASP A 374 -23.78 -20.12 -16.82
C ASP A 374 -24.49 -20.76 -15.60
N PRO A 375 -25.76 -21.19 -15.74
CA PRO A 375 -26.51 -21.82 -14.66
C PRO A 375 -25.93 -23.14 -14.14
N ASN A 376 -25.01 -23.78 -14.88
CA ASN A 376 -24.33 -25.00 -14.41
C ASN A 376 -23.11 -24.68 -13.53
N ARG A 377 -22.75 -23.40 -13.40
CA ARG A 377 -21.68 -22.95 -12.53
C ARG A 377 -22.25 -22.34 -11.27
N GLU A 378 -21.60 -22.65 -10.17
CA GLU A 378 -21.98 -22.18 -8.84
C GLU A 378 -20.86 -21.34 -8.25
N LEU A 379 -21.26 -20.34 -7.46
CA LEU A 379 -20.37 -19.52 -6.67
C LEU A 379 -20.86 -19.47 -5.22
N ILE A 380 -19.92 -19.49 -4.29
CA ILE A 380 -20.18 -19.31 -2.88
C ILE A 380 -20.15 -17.81 -2.58
N LEU A 381 -21.22 -17.31 -1.98
CA LEU A 381 -21.32 -15.96 -1.43
C LEU A 381 -21.31 -16.06 0.08
N THR A 382 -20.42 -15.32 0.76
CA THR A 382 -20.55 -15.06 2.20
C THR A 382 -20.83 -13.58 2.41
N VAL A 383 -21.99 -13.26 3.00
CA VAL A 383 -22.31 -11.92 3.47
C VAL A 383 -21.87 -11.79 4.91
N LEU A 384 -21.07 -10.78 5.22
CA LEU A 384 -20.60 -10.44 6.57
C LEU A 384 -21.09 -9.04 6.91
N VAL A 385 -21.75 -8.89 8.04
CA VAL A 385 -22.23 -7.60 8.55
C VAL A 385 -21.42 -7.21 9.77
N PHE A 386 -20.92 -5.98 9.79
CA PHE A 386 -20.08 -5.46 10.86
C PHE A 386 -20.62 -4.14 11.35
N ASP A 387 -20.70 -3.97 12.66
CA ASP A 387 -20.92 -2.64 13.22
C ASP A 387 -19.64 -1.84 13.09
N VAL A 388 -19.75 -0.66 12.49
CA VAL A 388 -18.67 0.31 12.45
C VAL A 388 -19.11 1.59 13.12
N PRO A 389 -18.18 2.33 13.74
CA PRO A 389 -18.51 3.56 14.44
C PRO A 389 -19.17 4.56 13.47
N GLY A 390 -20.27 5.16 13.92
CA GLY A 390 -20.95 6.28 13.30
C GLY A 390 -21.31 7.32 14.36
N ASP A 391 -21.81 8.48 13.95
CA ASP A 391 -22.20 9.58 14.83
C ASP A 391 -23.31 9.23 15.85
#